data_AF-A0A6N2L502-F1
#
_entry.id   AF-A0A6N2L502-F1
#
_cell.length_a   1.000
_cell.length_b   1.000
_cell.length_c   1.000
_cell.angle_alpha   90.00
_cell.angle_beta   90.00
_cell.angle_gamma   90.00
#
_symmetry.space_group_name_H-M   'P 1'
#
loop_
_entity.id
_entity.type
_entity.pdbx_description
1 polymer ?
#
loop_
_entity_poly.entity_id
_entity_poly.type
_entity_poly.pdbx_seq_one_letter_code
_entity_poly.pdbx_strand_id
1 'polypeptide(L)'
;MAENGVRRVVVTSSISSIMPSPNWPADVIKNEDCWTDVEYCKQNSLWYPLSKTLAEKAAWEFSKEKGLDVVVVNPGTVMGPVISPVLNASMVMLVRLLQGCTETYQDFFMGSVHFKDVALAHIIVYENPSATGRHLCVEAISHYGDFVAKVAELYPEYKIPSLPMDTQPGLLRTRNGAKKLMDLGLEFIHMEQIIKDAVESLKSQGFIS
;
A
#
# COMPACT_ATOMS: atom_id res chain seq x y z
N MET A 1 -20.30 -16.19 19.29
CA MET A 1 -20.02 -16.92 18.02
C MET A 1 -20.59 -16.08 16.90
N ALA A 2 -19.82 -15.81 15.84
CA ALA A 2 -20.35 -15.13 14.66
C ALA A 2 -21.59 -15.88 14.14
N GLU A 3 -22.63 -15.16 13.73
CA GLU A 3 -23.94 -15.74 13.35
C GLU A 3 -23.86 -16.82 12.25
N ASN A 4 -22.75 -16.90 11.50
CA ASN A 4 -22.56 -17.82 10.37
C ASN A 4 -21.40 -18.81 10.52
N GLY A 5 -20.89 -19.06 11.74
CA GLY A 5 -19.79 -20.02 11.93
C GLY A 5 -18.42 -19.56 11.39
N VAL A 6 -18.28 -18.27 11.08
CA VAL A 6 -17.03 -17.67 10.63
C VAL A 6 -16.02 -17.64 11.77
N ARG A 7 -14.84 -18.23 11.55
CA ARG A 7 -13.76 -18.30 12.55
C ARG A 7 -12.96 -17.00 12.70
N ARG A 8 -12.73 -16.29 11.59
CA ARG A 8 -11.92 -15.07 11.51
C ARG A 8 -12.33 -14.29 10.26
N VAL A 9 -12.31 -12.97 10.37
CA VAL A 9 -12.49 -12.06 9.25
C VAL A 9 -11.16 -11.35 8.98
N VAL A 10 -10.67 -11.42 7.74
CA VAL A 10 -9.51 -10.63 7.30
C VAL A 10 -10.00 -9.43 6.51
N VAL A 11 -9.71 -8.23 7.00
CA VAL A 11 -10.15 -6.98 6.39
C VAL A 11 -9.01 -6.41 5.55
N THR A 12 -9.28 -6.19 4.26
CA THR A 12 -8.39 -5.43 3.38
C THR A 12 -8.58 -3.93 3.61
N SER A 13 -7.72 -3.36 4.44
CA SER A 13 -7.62 -1.91 4.60
C SER A 13 -6.66 -1.33 3.56
N SER A 14 -5.80 -0.39 3.94
CA SER A 14 -4.82 0.25 3.07
C SER A 14 -3.70 0.86 3.92
N ILE A 15 -2.53 1.05 3.33
CA ILE A 15 -1.51 1.95 3.88
C ILE A 15 -2.07 3.36 4.12
N SER A 16 -3.12 3.76 3.39
CA SER A 16 -3.76 5.06 3.57
C SER A 16 -4.54 5.21 4.89
N SER A 17 -4.68 4.15 5.70
CA SER A 17 -5.13 4.27 7.09
C SER A 17 -3.98 4.39 8.10
N ILE A 18 -2.74 4.29 7.64
CA ILE A 18 -1.50 4.50 8.40
C ILE A 18 -0.92 5.89 8.10
N MET A 19 -0.99 6.34 6.85
CA MET A 19 -0.47 7.62 6.37
C MET A 19 -1.47 8.34 5.44
N PRO A 20 -1.55 9.69 5.46
CA PRO A 20 -0.63 10.64 6.08
C PRO A 20 -0.81 10.80 7.61
N SER A 21 0.31 10.95 8.31
CA SER A 21 0.36 11.03 9.77
C SER A 21 1.41 12.09 10.21
N PRO A 22 1.14 13.39 10.01
CA PRO A 22 2.14 14.46 10.21
C PRO A 22 2.65 14.58 11.65
N ASN A 23 1.84 14.16 12.62
CA ASN A 23 2.19 14.19 14.05
C ASN A 23 2.99 12.98 14.54
N TRP A 24 3.32 12.04 13.66
CA TRP A 24 4.16 10.89 14.01
C TRP A 24 5.61 11.33 14.23
N PRO A 25 6.34 10.79 15.23
CA PRO A 25 7.74 11.14 15.45
C PRO A 25 8.61 10.97 14.20
N ALA A 26 9.36 12.00 13.83
CA ALA A 26 10.13 12.04 12.58
C ALA A 26 11.32 11.05 12.56
N ASP A 27 11.76 10.60 13.73
CA ASP A 27 12.86 9.65 13.94
C ASP A 27 12.38 8.20 14.10
N VAL A 28 11.07 7.95 13.98
CA VAL A 28 10.48 6.61 14.13
C VAL A 28 9.89 6.14 12.80
N ILE A 29 10.34 4.96 12.35
CA ILE A 29 9.80 4.30 11.15
C ILE A 29 8.30 4.06 11.34
N LYS A 30 7.49 4.45 10.34
CA LYS A 30 6.05 4.19 10.38
C LYS A 30 5.78 2.68 10.32
N ASN A 31 4.91 2.22 11.20
CA ASN A 31 4.51 0.83 11.34
C ASN A 31 2.99 0.75 11.62
N GLU A 32 2.53 -0.41 12.05
CA GLU A 32 1.12 -0.69 12.34
C GLU A 32 0.54 0.05 13.56
N ASP A 33 1.37 0.67 14.39
CA ASP A 33 0.90 1.52 15.50
C ASP A 33 0.52 2.93 15.02
N CYS A 34 0.98 3.31 13.82
CA CYS A 34 0.73 4.61 13.23
C CYS A 34 -0.65 4.67 12.56
N TRP A 35 -1.36 5.79 12.75
CA TRP A 35 -2.67 6.04 12.15
C TRP A 35 -2.65 7.31 11.32
N THR A 36 -3.39 7.27 10.23
CA THR A 36 -3.70 8.46 9.44
C THR A 36 -4.41 9.50 10.29
N ASP A 37 -3.98 10.75 10.15
CA ASP A 37 -4.59 11.91 10.80
C ASP A 37 -5.86 12.34 10.05
N VAL A 38 -7.01 12.14 10.69
CA VAL A 38 -8.35 12.36 10.11
C VAL A 38 -8.59 13.85 9.84
N GLU A 39 -8.16 14.71 10.75
CA GLU A 39 -8.36 16.16 10.68
C GLU A 39 -7.46 16.76 9.60
N TYR A 40 -6.21 16.32 9.54
CA TYR A 40 -5.30 16.65 8.44
C TYR A 40 -5.90 16.24 7.08
N CYS A 41 -6.47 15.03 6.98
CA CYS A 41 -7.11 14.59 5.74
C CYS A 41 -8.31 15.46 5.35
N LYS A 42 -9.15 15.87 6.31
CA LYS A 42 -10.28 16.78 6.06
C LYS A 42 -9.82 18.15 5.58
N GLN A 43 -8.80 18.72 6.24
CA GLN A 43 -8.26 20.04 5.90
C GLN A 43 -7.64 20.07 4.51
N ASN A 44 -6.99 18.99 4.09
CA ASN A 44 -6.30 18.88 2.80
C ASN A 44 -7.12 18.14 1.73
N SER A 45 -8.42 17.88 1.97
CA SER A 45 -9.31 17.18 1.04
C SER A 45 -8.81 15.79 0.60
N LEU A 46 -8.11 15.07 1.48
CA LEU A 46 -7.58 13.73 1.25
C LEU A 46 -8.64 12.67 1.53
N TRP A 47 -9.65 12.61 0.67
CA TRP A 47 -10.86 11.80 0.89
C TRP A 47 -10.61 10.28 0.85
N TYR A 48 -9.67 9.81 0.03
CA TYR A 48 -9.36 8.38 -0.02
C TYR A 48 -8.71 7.89 1.28
N PRO A 49 -7.61 8.49 1.78
CA PRO A 49 -7.07 8.16 3.10
C PRO A 49 -8.10 8.30 4.22
N LEU A 50 -8.89 9.38 4.22
CA LEU A 50 -9.96 9.56 5.19
C LEU A 50 -10.94 8.39 5.19
N SER A 51 -11.46 8.02 4.02
CA SER A 51 -12.45 6.94 3.89
C SER A 51 -11.90 5.59 4.35
N LYS A 52 -10.65 5.24 3.97
CA LYS A 52 -10.00 4.00 4.39
C LYS A 52 -9.75 3.97 5.90
N THR A 53 -9.35 5.10 6.48
CA THR A 53 -9.14 5.25 7.93
C THR A 53 -10.43 5.04 8.71
N LEU A 54 -11.51 5.71 8.30
CA LEU A 54 -12.81 5.59 8.98
C LEU A 54 -13.40 4.19 8.83
N ALA A 55 -13.28 3.58 7.66
CA ALA A 55 -13.75 2.21 7.42
C ALA A 55 -13.00 1.20 8.30
N GLU A 56 -11.68 1.34 8.46
CA GLU A 56 -10.92 0.45 9.34
C GLU A 56 -11.28 0.64 10.82
N LYS A 57 -11.45 1.88 11.28
CA LYS A 57 -11.91 2.16 12.65
C LYS A 57 -13.29 1.54 12.91
N ALA A 58 -14.22 1.68 11.98
CA ALA A 58 -15.54 1.06 12.06
C ALA A 58 -15.47 -0.47 12.10
N ALA A 59 -14.56 -1.10 11.33
CA ALA A 59 -14.35 -2.54 11.38
C ALA A 59 -13.85 -3.00 12.76
N TRP A 60 -12.95 -2.23 13.39
CA TRP A 60 -12.47 -2.51 14.75
C TRP A 60 -13.55 -2.32 15.82
N GLU A 61 -14.38 -1.28 15.72
CA GLU A 61 -15.51 -1.07 16.61
C GLU A 61 -16.53 -2.21 16.50
N PHE A 62 -16.92 -2.55 15.27
CA PHE A 62 -17.85 -3.65 15.01
C PHE A 62 -17.31 -5.01 15.49
N SER A 63 -16.00 -5.25 15.33
CA SER A 63 -15.32 -6.44 15.84
C SER A 63 -15.48 -6.57 17.35
N LYS A 64 -15.25 -5.48 18.10
CA LYS A 64 -15.39 -5.45 19.57
C LYS A 64 -16.84 -5.66 19.99
N GLU A 65 -17.78 -4.99 19.34
CA GLU A 65 -19.22 -5.11 19.64
C GLU A 65 -19.76 -6.52 19.42
N LYS A 66 -19.28 -7.21 18.38
CA LYS A 66 -19.76 -8.55 18.00
C LYS A 66 -18.90 -9.70 18.51
N GLY A 67 -17.77 -9.39 19.16
CA GLY A 67 -16.78 -10.38 19.58
C GLY A 67 -16.23 -11.21 18.42
N LEU A 68 -15.98 -10.56 17.28
CA LEU A 68 -15.42 -11.20 16.08
C LEU A 68 -13.89 -11.12 16.09
N ASP A 69 -13.23 -12.23 15.78
CA ASP A 69 -11.79 -12.24 15.49
C ASP A 69 -11.54 -11.56 14.13
N VAL A 70 -10.96 -10.36 14.19
CA VAL A 70 -10.63 -9.53 13.03
C VAL A 70 -9.14 -9.30 12.96
N VAL A 71 -8.59 -9.53 11.77
CA VAL A 71 -7.22 -9.18 11.42
C VAL A 71 -7.25 -8.25 10.21
N VAL A 72 -6.42 -7.22 10.22
CA VAL A 72 -6.37 -6.23 9.13
C VAL A 72 -5.06 -6.40 8.36
N VAL A 73 -5.16 -6.37 7.03
CA VAL A 73 -4.01 -6.20 6.12
C VAL A 73 -4.09 -4.79 5.54
N ASN A 74 -2.96 -4.08 5.54
CA ASN A 74 -2.82 -2.72 5.04
C ASN A 74 -1.86 -2.69 3.83
N PRO A 75 -2.31 -3.06 2.61
CA PRO A 75 -1.48 -3.03 1.42
C PRO A 75 -1.08 -1.61 1.04
N GLY A 76 0.14 -1.48 0.50
CA GLY A 76 0.58 -0.25 -0.15
C GLY A 76 0.07 -0.11 -1.59
N THR A 77 0.96 0.34 -2.48
CA THR A 77 0.69 0.51 -3.91
C THR A 77 0.79 -0.84 -4.62
N VAL A 78 -0.38 -1.48 -4.80
CA VAL A 78 -0.48 -2.84 -5.33
C VAL A 78 -0.30 -2.85 -6.85
N MET A 79 0.74 -3.53 -7.31
CA MET A 79 1.12 -3.64 -8.72
C MET A 79 1.39 -5.10 -9.11
N GLY A 80 1.59 -5.33 -10.40
CA GLY A 80 1.87 -6.63 -11.00
C GLY A 80 0.90 -6.95 -12.15
N PRO A 81 0.85 -8.21 -12.61
CA PRO A 81 0.01 -8.59 -13.73
C PRO A 81 -1.48 -8.30 -13.50
N VAL A 82 -2.09 -7.63 -14.48
CA VAL A 82 -3.49 -7.22 -14.46
C VAL A 82 -4.36 -8.44 -14.79
N ILE A 83 -5.12 -8.92 -13.82
CA ILE A 83 -6.07 -10.05 -13.98
C ILE A 83 -7.46 -9.54 -14.40
N SER A 84 -7.84 -8.35 -13.93
CA SER A 84 -9.14 -7.71 -14.18
C SER A 84 -9.15 -6.97 -15.52
N PRO A 85 -10.28 -6.87 -16.24
CA PRO A 85 -10.37 -6.04 -17.45
C PRO A 85 -10.21 -4.53 -17.18
N VAL A 86 -10.21 -4.12 -15.90
CA VAL A 86 -10.08 -2.73 -15.47
C VAL A 86 -8.86 -2.57 -14.56
N LEU A 87 -8.06 -1.55 -14.84
CA LEU A 87 -6.91 -1.18 -14.01
C LEU A 87 -7.35 -0.68 -12.63
N ASN A 88 -6.67 -1.15 -11.58
CA ASN A 88 -6.77 -0.52 -10.26
C ASN A 88 -6.04 0.83 -10.25
N ALA A 89 -6.34 1.67 -9.25
CA ALA A 89 -5.78 3.01 -9.14
C ALA A 89 -4.24 3.04 -9.15
N SER A 90 -3.58 2.05 -8.53
CA SER A 90 -2.12 1.93 -8.53
C SER A 90 -1.53 1.69 -9.93
N MET A 91 -2.16 0.85 -10.75
CA MET A 91 -1.72 0.64 -12.13
C MET A 91 -2.03 1.85 -13.02
N VAL A 92 -3.13 2.58 -12.77
CA VAL A 92 -3.39 3.86 -13.43
C VAL A 92 -2.31 4.89 -13.11
N MET A 93 -1.86 4.95 -11.86
CA MET A 93 -0.74 5.83 -11.46
C MET A 93 0.54 5.48 -12.24
N LEU A 94 0.87 4.20 -12.37
CA LEU A 94 2.02 3.76 -13.17
C LEU A 94 1.88 4.12 -14.65
N VAL A 95 0.70 3.91 -15.26
CA VAL A 95 0.43 4.31 -16.65
C VAL A 95 0.66 5.81 -16.85
N ARG A 96 0.12 6.65 -15.96
CA ARG A 96 0.31 8.10 -16.01
C ARG A 96 1.78 8.49 -15.93
N LEU A 97 2.53 7.84 -15.05
CA LEU A 97 3.97 8.06 -14.90
C LEU A 97 4.72 7.72 -16.21
N LEU A 98 4.44 6.56 -16.81
CA LEU A 98 5.03 6.13 -18.07
C LEU A 98 4.66 7.04 -19.25
N GLN A 99 3.48 7.67 -19.20
CA GLN A 99 3.02 8.67 -20.17
C GLN A 99 3.60 10.08 -19.93
N GLY A 100 4.50 10.23 -18.94
CA GLY A 100 5.17 11.49 -18.65
C GLY A 100 4.36 12.48 -17.82
N CYS A 101 3.37 12.00 -17.06
CA CYS A 101 2.58 12.86 -16.18
C CYS A 101 3.45 13.47 -15.07
N THR A 102 3.48 14.80 -15.00
CA THR A 102 4.24 15.58 -14.01
C THR A 102 3.42 15.95 -12.77
N GLU A 103 2.21 15.39 -12.60
CA GLU A 103 1.40 15.64 -11.41
C GLU A 103 2.13 15.13 -10.17
N THR A 104 2.36 16.03 -9.21
CA THR A 104 2.92 15.69 -7.91
C THR A 104 1.82 15.66 -6.87
N TYR A 105 1.78 14.60 -6.07
CA TYR A 105 0.87 14.49 -4.94
C TYR A 105 1.65 14.80 -3.66
N GLN A 106 1.22 15.83 -2.91
CA GLN A 106 1.77 16.07 -1.58
C GLN A 106 1.48 14.86 -0.68
N ASP A 107 2.45 14.50 0.16
CA ASP A 107 2.34 13.39 1.12
C ASP A 107 1.96 12.05 0.49
N PHE A 108 2.42 11.82 -0.74
CA PHE A 108 2.23 10.55 -1.44
C PHE A 108 3.37 9.56 -1.19
N PHE A 109 3.21 8.77 -0.14
CA PHE A 109 4.15 7.72 0.25
C PHE A 109 4.14 6.57 -0.76
N MET A 110 5.30 5.95 -1.00
CA MET A 110 5.41 4.77 -1.85
C MET A 110 5.75 3.52 -1.05
N GLY A 111 4.79 2.61 -0.99
CA GLY A 111 4.99 1.25 -0.50
C GLY A 111 4.64 0.23 -1.57
N SER A 112 5.54 -0.05 -2.50
CA SER A 112 5.26 -1.00 -3.59
C SER A 112 5.03 -2.40 -3.04
N VAL A 113 4.03 -3.11 -3.57
CA VAL A 113 3.77 -4.50 -3.21
C VAL A 113 3.19 -5.25 -4.40
N HIS A 114 3.63 -6.50 -4.60
CA HIS A 114 3.07 -7.35 -5.64
C HIS A 114 1.69 -7.85 -5.22
N PHE A 115 0.72 -7.95 -6.15
CA PHE A 115 -0.62 -8.45 -5.80
C PHE A 115 -0.60 -9.87 -5.21
N LYS A 116 0.34 -10.72 -5.64
CA LYS A 116 0.52 -12.08 -5.09
C LYS A 116 0.91 -12.03 -3.61
N ASP A 117 1.80 -11.12 -3.22
CA ASP A 117 2.23 -10.98 -1.82
C ASP A 117 1.08 -10.49 -0.96
N VAL A 118 0.22 -9.61 -1.50
CA VAL A 118 -1.02 -9.20 -0.82
C VAL A 118 -1.94 -10.40 -0.63
N ALA A 119 -2.14 -11.23 -1.67
CA ALA A 119 -2.98 -12.43 -1.57
C ALA A 119 -2.44 -13.41 -0.54
N LEU A 120 -1.13 -13.68 -0.56
CA LEU A 120 -0.45 -14.53 0.41
C LEU A 120 -0.52 -13.97 1.82
N ALA A 121 -0.37 -12.65 2.01
CA ALA A 121 -0.52 -12.02 3.31
C ALA A 121 -1.91 -12.27 3.90
N HIS A 122 -2.98 -12.19 3.09
CA HIS A 122 -4.34 -12.49 3.56
C HIS A 122 -4.49 -13.96 3.98
N ILE A 123 -3.91 -14.89 3.22
CA ILE A 123 -3.94 -16.33 3.55
C ILE A 123 -3.16 -16.57 4.85
N ILE A 124 -1.94 -16.06 4.97
CA ILE A 124 -1.07 -16.24 6.13
C ILE A 124 -1.75 -15.75 7.41
N VAL A 125 -2.33 -14.54 7.40
CA VAL A 125 -2.97 -14.00 8.62
C VAL A 125 -4.31 -14.67 8.94
N TYR A 126 -4.97 -15.28 7.95
CA TYR A 126 -6.17 -16.08 8.17
C TYR A 126 -5.84 -17.44 8.77
N GLU A 127 -4.81 -18.10 8.24
CA GLU A 127 -4.42 -19.45 8.63
C GLU A 127 -3.66 -19.49 9.96
N ASN A 128 -2.84 -18.48 10.25
CA ASN A 128 -2.03 -18.43 11.46
C ASN A 128 -2.84 -17.92 12.67
N PRO A 129 -3.18 -18.76 13.67
CA PRO A 129 -4.01 -18.34 14.80
C PRO A 129 -3.40 -17.22 15.65
N SER A 130 -2.06 -17.08 15.68
CA SER A 130 -1.39 -16.03 16.44
C SER A 130 -1.35 -14.67 15.74
N ALA A 131 -1.74 -14.59 14.46
CA ALA A 131 -1.82 -13.32 13.75
C ALA A 131 -2.97 -12.47 14.34
N THR A 132 -2.63 -11.26 14.78
CA THR A 132 -3.58 -10.32 15.42
C THR A 132 -3.30 -8.88 15.01
N GLY A 133 -4.31 -8.03 15.12
CA GLY A 133 -4.17 -6.59 14.85
C GLY A 133 -4.01 -6.27 13.36
N ARG A 134 -3.26 -5.20 13.08
CA ARG A 134 -2.97 -4.69 11.74
C ARG A 134 -1.67 -5.30 11.20
N HIS A 135 -1.54 -5.38 9.88
CA HIS A 135 -0.36 -5.90 9.19
C HIS A 135 -0.04 -5.01 7.99
N LEU A 136 1.04 -4.23 8.07
CA LEU A 136 1.53 -3.44 6.94
C LEU A 136 2.04 -4.40 5.87
N CYS A 137 1.57 -4.24 4.63
CA CYS A 137 1.88 -5.14 3.52
C CYS A 137 2.52 -4.35 2.38
N VAL A 138 3.83 -4.15 2.51
CA VAL A 138 4.71 -3.47 1.56
C VAL A 138 6.06 -4.17 1.54
N GLU A 139 6.72 -4.22 0.38
CA GLU A 139 8.10 -4.70 0.31
C GLU A 139 9.03 -3.72 1.04
N ALA A 140 8.94 -2.44 0.69
CA ALA A 140 9.69 -1.36 1.31
C ALA A 140 8.81 -0.12 1.52
N ILE A 141 9.18 0.73 2.48
CA ILE A 141 8.70 2.12 2.57
C ILE A 141 9.75 2.99 1.88
N SER A 142 9.33 3.69 0.84
CA SER A 142 10.16 4.53 -0.01
C SER A 142 9.48 5.86 -0.28
N HIS A 143 10.26 6.82 -0.73
CA HIS A 143 9.70 8.07 -1.26
C HIS A 143 9.18 7.81 -2.67
N TYR A 144 8.18 8.58 -3.10
CA TYR A 144 7.68 8.46 -4.48
C TYR A 144 8.78 8.73 -5.51
N GLY A 145 9.69 9.67 -5.23
CA GLY A 145 10.86 9.94 -6.07
C GLY A 145 11.78 8.74 -6.27
N ASP A 146 11.95 7.88 -5.26
CA ASP A 146 12.79 6.68 -5.39
C ASP A 146 12.17 5.69 -6.38
N PHE A 147 10.85 5.52 -6.33
CA PHE A 147 10.11 4.70 -7.27
C PHE A 147 10.15 5.29 -8.68
N VAL A 148 9.92 6.58 -8.85
CA VAL A 148 10.00 7.25 -10.16
C VAL A 148 11.40 7.08 -10.77
N ALA A 149 12.46 7.26 -9.98
CA ALA A 149 13.82 7.04 -10.41
C ALA A 149 14.06 5.57 -10.84
N LYS A 150 13.53 4.60 -10.10
CA LYS A 150 13.63 3.18 -10.45
C LYS A 150 12.86 2.85 -11.73
N VAL A 151 11.67 3.40 -11.96
CA VAL A 151 10.95 3.20 -13.23
C VAL A 151 11.74 3.82 -14.39
N ALA A 152 12.31 5.03 -14.23
CA ALA A 152 13.14 5.69 -15.25
C ALA A 152 14.42 4.91 -15.59
N GLU A 153 15.05 4.28 -14.59
CA GLU A 153 16.20 3.39 -14.78
C GLU A 153 15.83 2.15 -15.60
N LEU A 154 14.70 1.52 -15.29
CA LEU A 154 14.27 0.27 -15.93
C LEU A 154 13.69 0.48 -17.34
N TYR A 155 13.12 1.65 -17.60
CA TYR A 155 12.35 1.94 -18.80
C TYR A 155 12.73 3.31 -19.41
N PRO A 156 14.00 3.49 -19.83
CA PRO A 156 14.51 4.77 -20.34
C PRO A 156 13.87 5.20 -21.68
N GLU A 157 13.15 4.30 -22.35
CA GLU A 157 12.39 4.62 -23.56
C GLU A 157 11.15 5.50 -23.30
N TYR A 158 10.66 5.54 -22.06
CA TYR A 158 9.54 6.38 -21.66
C TYR A 158 9.99 7.76 -21.16
N LYS A 159 9.17 8.78 -21.40
CA LYS A 159 9.44 10.16 -20.96
C LYS A 159 9.09 10.37 -19.49
N ILE A 160 9.73 9.61 -18.62
CA ILE A 160 9.46 9.65 -17.17
C ILE A 160 10.02 10.96 -16.58
N PRO A 161 9.21 11.74 -15.87
CA PRO A 161 9.66 13.03 -15.34
C PRO A 161 10.61 12.85 -14.16
N SER A 162 11.59 13.73 -14.03
CA SER A 162 12.32 13.91 -12.78
C SER A 162 11.46 14.69 -11.79
N LEU A 163 11.31 14.19 -10.57
CA LEU A 163 10.61 14.92 -9.52
C LEU A 163 11.58 15.90 -8.83
N PRO A 164 11.35 17.23 -8.90
CA PRO A 164 12.30 18.22 -8.40
C PRO A 164 12.22 18.42 -6.89
N MET A 165 11.18 17.91 -6.22
CA MET A 165 10.95 18.11 -4.80
C MET A 165 10.60 16.80 -4.12
N ASP A 166 11.13 16.63 -2.90
CA ASP A 166 10.66 15.61 -1.97
C ASP A 166 9.23 15.97 -1.51
N THR A 167 8.29 15.10 -1.85
CA THR A 167 6.88 15.23 -1.50
C THR A 167 6.54 14.59 -0.15
N GLN A 168 7.51 14.00 0.55
CA GLN A 168 7.36 13.33 1.85
C GLN A 168 8.45 13.75 2.86
N PRO A 169 8.58 15.04 3.21
CA PRO A 169 9.60 15.48 4.16
C PRO A 169 9.43 14.77 5.51
N GLY A 170 10.52 14.21 6.03
CA GLY A 170 10.52 13.48 7.30
C GLY A 170 10.02 12.04 7.24
N LEU A 171 9.63 11.51 6.06
CA LEU A 171 9.38 10.09 5.92
C LEU A 171 10.71 9.31 5.93
N LEU A 172 10.85 8.43 6.89
CA LEU A 172 11.96 7.49 6.93
C LEU A 172 11.74 6.32 5.95
N ARG A 173 12.77 6.03 5.16
CA ARG A 173 12.82 4.87 4.24
C ARG A 173 13.16 3.60 5.01
N THR A 174 12.59 2.46 4.63
CA THR A 174 12.99 1.15 5.15
C THR A 174 12.75 0.04 4.12
N ARG A 175 13.67 -0.93 4.08
CA ARG A 175 13.53 -2.14 3.25
C ARG A 175 12.71 -3.26 3.90
N ASN A 176 12.36 -3.12 5.18
CA ASN A 176 11.63 -4.13 5.95
C ASN A 176 10.40 -3.48 6.61
N GLY A 177 9.56 -2.81 5.82
CA GLY A 177 8.37 -2.12 6.31
C GLY A 177 7.34 -3.09 6.89
N ALA A 178 7.17 -4.25 6.26
CA ALA A 178 6.19 -5.27 6.63
C ALA A 178 6.73 -6.30 7.66
N LYS A 179 7.39 -5.83 8.73
CA LYS A 179 8.08 -6.72 9.68
C LYS A 179 7.17 -7.83 10.23
N LYS A 180 5.93 -7.53 10.61
CA LYS A 180 5.00 -8.54 11.12
C LYS A 180 4.72 -9.67 10.12
N LEU A 181 4.58 -9.36 8.83
CA LEU A 181 4.35 -10.37 7.81
C LEU A 181 5.61 -11.17 7.50
N MET A 182 6.77 -10.50 7.50
CA MET A 182 8.07 -11.16 7.34
C MET A 182 8.35 -12.13 8.50
N ASP A 183 8.03 -11.75 9.74
CA ASP A 183 8.15 -12.61 10.94
C ASP A 183 7.19 -13.81 10.87
N LEU A 184 6.11 -13.73 10.08
CA LEU A 184 5.20 -14.83 9.78
C LEU A 184 5.65 -15.68 8.56
N GLY A 185 6.81 -15.38 7.99
CA GLY A 185 7.42 -16.13 6.88
C GLY A 185 7.05 -15.63 5.47
N LEU A 186 6.41 -14.47 5.34
CA LEU A 186 6.15 -13.89 4.01
C LEU A 186 7.44 -13.27 3.43
N GLU A 187 7.87 -13.81 2.30
CA GLU A 187 8.91 -13.22 1.46
C GLU A 187 8.28 -12.32 0.39
N PHE A 188 8.79 -11.10 0.25
CA PHE A 188 8.24 -10.12 -0.69
C PHE A 188 9.00 -10.13 -2.01
N ILE A 189 8.25 -9.97 -3.11
CA ILE A 189 8.80 -9.74 -4.43
C ILE A 189 9.39 -8.32 -4.46
N HIS A 190 10.64 -8.19 -4.92
CA HIS A 190 11.34 -6.90 -4.96
C HIS A 190 10.70 -5.90 -5.93
N MET A 191 10.82 -4.61 -5.59
CA MET A 191 10.29 -3.49 -6.37
C MET A 191 10.63 -3.56 -7.86
N GLU A 192 11.85 -3.94 -8.23
CA GLU A 192 12.25 -4.10 -9.62
C GLU A 192 11.36 -5.11 -10.37
N GLN A 193 11.12 -6.28 -9.78
CA GLN A 193 10.28 -7.30 -10.39
C GLN A 193 8.81 -6.88 -10.39
N ILE A 194 8.34 -6.22 -9.33
CA ILE A 194 6.99 -5.65 -9.26
C ILE A 194 6.74 -4.71 -10.43
N ILE A 195 7.67 -3.78 -10.69
CA ILE A 195 7.57 -2.82 -11.80
C ILE A 195 7.62 -3.57 -13.13
N LYS A 196 8.54 -4.51 -13.30
CA LYS A 196 8.69 -5.27 -14.55
C LYS A 196 7.41 -6.04 -14.92
N ASP A 197 6.85 -6.78 -13.98
CA ASP A 197 5.64 -7.56 -14.23
C ASP A 197 4.43 -6.66 -14.51
N ALA A 198 4.36 -5.50 -13.83
CA ALA A 198 3.31 -4.52 -14.06
C ALA A 198 3.41 -3.91 -15.47
N VAL A 199 4.59 -3.44 -15.89
CA VAL A 199 4.80 -2.81 -17.20
C VAL A 199 4.57 -3.82 -18.32
N GLU A 200 5.08 -5.04 -18.20
CA GLU A 200 4.85 -6.10 -19.21
C GLU A 200 3.37 -6.43 -19.35
N SER A 201 2.63 -6.48 -18.24
CA SER A 201 1.18 -6.67 -18.27
C SER A 201 0.44 -5.50 -18.91
N LEU A 202 0.91 -4.27 -18.71
CA LEU A 202 0.31 -3.08 -19.34
C LEU A 202 0.57 -3.07 -20.86
N LYS A 203 1.78 -3.42 -21.29
CA LYS A 203 2.16 -3.55 -22.71
C LYS A 203 1.32 -4.63 -23.41
N SER A 204 1.29 -5.84 -22.85
CA SER A 204 0.56 -6.98 -23.44
C SER A 204 -0.95 -6.76 -23.55
N GLN A 205 -1.53 -5.90 -22.71
CA GLN A 205 -2.95 -5.54 -22.73
C GLN A 205 -3.24 -4.22 -23.48
N GLY A 206 -2.23 -3.58 -24.07
CA GLY A 206 -2.38 -2.38 -24.89
C GLY A 206 -2.68 -1.09 -24.12
N PHE A 207 -2.40 -1.04 -22.81
CA PHE A 207 -2.57 0.18 -22.02
C PHE A 207 -1.44 1.19 -22.24
N ILE A 208 -0.27 0.71 -22.65
CA ILE A 208 0.92 1.50 -23.00
C ILE A 208 1.58 0.90 -24.24
N SER A 209 2.32 1.72 -24.99
CA SER A 209 3.10 1.33 -26.17
C SER A 209 4.57 1.15 -25.83
#